data_AF-A0A2G2D4U6-F1
#
_entry.id   AF-A0A2G2D4U6-F1
#
_cell.length_a   1.000
_cell.length_b   1.000
_cell.length_c   1.000
_cell.angle_alpha   90.00
_cell.angle_beta   90.00
_cell.angle_gamma   90.00
#
_symmetry.space_group_name_H-M   'P 1'
#
loop_
_entity.id
_entity.type
_entity.pdbx_description
1 polymer ?
#
loop_
_entity_poly.entity_id
_entity_poly.type
_entity_poly.pdbx_seq_one_letter_code
_entity_poly.pdbx_strand_id
1 'polypeptide(L)'
;MFNLDQIVTNREIRAKRHTRPYRNLREAADQCKAAGRDLLSNSLRDTHPKLLERSVVITFVTHVKVYFRDMLDTIFKQCDPNFFTPKLKEIHTYKYNIEDLIHIYKRQIHPLELVSSEVNFQNIEKIDKVFSKFLGKSIWSEAIGLVVRTEAIPDTEITFEPEYLRALERVFNLRHELVHNPRNDFNLTKDVLNDIDNADGLLFATDIVLSKMLFDNLDPELAGDESPESENSAKP
;
A
#
# COMPACT_ATOMS: atom_id res chain seq x y z
N MET A 1 -4.28 -8.17 23.32
CA MET A 1 -4.44 -6.80 23.84
C MET A 1 -4.16 -5.86 22.68
N PHE A 2 -5.17 -5.14 22.21
CA PHE A 2 -5.03 -4.19 21.10
C PHE A 2 -4.09 -3.06 21.51
N ASN A 3 -3.18 -2.68 20.62
CA ASN A 3 -2.33 -1.52 20.88
C ASN A 3 -3.05 -0.25 20.40
N LEU A 4 -4.00 0.22 21.20
CA LEU A 4 -4.77 1.44 20.91
C LEU A 4 -3.86 2.68 20.86
N ASP A 5 -2.69 2.66 21.51
CA ASP A 5 -1.70 3.75 21.43
C ASP A 5 -1.07 3.81 20.03
N GLN A 6 -0.81 2.63 19.46
CA GLN A 6 -0.33 2.51 18.08
C GLN A 6 -1.37 3.03 17.08
N ILE A 7 -2.67 2.81 17.32
CA ILE A 7 -3.73 3.31 16.42
C ILE A 7 -3.75 4.84 16.40
N VAL A 8 -3.70 5.47 17.58
CA VAL A 8 -3.64 6.94 17.70
C VAL A 8 -2.36 7.48 17.04
N THR A 9 -1.22 6.89 17.31
CA THR A 9 0.07 7.28 16.68
C THR A 9 -0.01 7.15 15.15
N ASN A 10 -0.59 6.06 14.65
CA ASN A 10 -0.77 5.84 13.22
C ASN A 10 -1.74 6.85 12.59
N ARG A 11 -2.74 7.36 13.34
CA ARG A 11 -3.62 8.45 12.87
C ARG A 11 -2.83 9.71 12.61
N GLU A 12 -1.98 10.13 13.55
CA GLU A 12 -1.14 11.32 13.40
C GLU A 12 -0.13 11.19 12.24
N ILE A 13 0.47 10.01 12.09
CA ILE A 13 1.39 9.75 10.97
C ILE A 13 0.64 9.80 9.64
N ARG A 14 -0.55 9.19 9.55
CA ARG A 14 -1.36 9.22 8.32
C ARG A 14 -1.80 10.63 7.94
N ALA A 15 -2.12 11.49 8.91
CA ALA A 15 -2.48 12.87 8.65
C ALA A 15 -1.36 13.69 7.96
N LYS A 16 -0.10 13.24 8.04
CA LYS A 16 1.05 13.88 7.38
C LYS A 16 1.34 13.35 5.98
N ARG A 17 0.65 12.28 5.55
CA ARG A 17 0.90 11.62 4.26
C ARG A 17 0.07 12.25 3.14
N HIS A 18 0.51 12.04 1.91
CA HIS A 18 -0.27 12.42 0.75
C HIS A 18 -1.60 11.66 0.70
N THR A 19 -2.68 12.33 0.30
CA THR A 19 -4.03 11.75 0.20
C THR A 19 -4.08 10.54 -0.74
N ARG A 20 -3.39 10.62 -1.88
CA ARG A 20 -3.12 9.49 -2.79
C ARG A 20 -2.05 8.53 -2.22
N PRO A 21 -2.40 7.31 -1.78
CA PRO A 21 -1.45 6.39 -1.13
C PRO A 21 -0.24 6.03 -1.99
N TYR A 22 -0.44 5.85 -3.30
CA TYR A 22 0.62 5.46 -4.22
C TYR A 22 1.76 6.48 -4.33
N ARG A 23 1.49 7.79 -4.15
CA ARG A 23 2.57 8.80 -4.15
C ARG A 23 3.56 8.57 -3.01
N ASN A 24 3.06 8.24 -1.81
CA ASN A 24 3.90 7.93 -0.65
C ASN A 24 4.72 6.66 -0.87
N LEU A 25 4.14 5.64 -1.53
CA LEU A 25 4.85 4.42 -1.90
C LEU A 25 5.95 4.72 -2.91
N ARG A 26 5.62 5.47 -3.96
CA ARG A 26 6.51 5.72 -5.09
C ARG A 26 7.77 6.45 -4.66
N GLU A 27 7.63 7.50 -3.85
CA GLU A 27 8.77 8.24 -3.31
C GLU A 27 9.71 7.33 -2.51
N ALA A 28 9.17 6.50 -1.63
CA ALA A 28 9.96 5.57 -0.83
C ALA A 28 10.59 4.45 -1.67
N ALA A 29 9.89 3.93 -2.68
CA ALA A 29 10.41 2.93 -3.60
C ALA A 29 11.58 3.50 -4.41
N ASP A 30 11.46 4.73 -4.93
CA ASP A 30 12.54 5.40 -5.66
C ASP A 30 13.77 5.63 -4.78
N GLN A 31 13.59 6.03 -3.52
CA GLN A 31 14.68 6.14 -2.55
C GLN A 31 15.35 4.78 -2.26
N CYS A 32 14.58 3.71 -2.05
CA CYS A 32 15.12 2.36 -1.81
C CYS A 32 15.92 1.85 -3.01
N LYS A 33 15.40 2.05 -4.23
CA LYS A 33 16.09 1.65 -5.47
C LYS A 33 17.38 2.44 -5.67
N ALA A 34 17.36 3.75 -5.47
CA ALA A 34 18.56 4.59 -5.56
C ALA A 34 19.63 4.13 -4.56
N ALA A 35 19.26 3.99 -3.28
CA ALA A 35 20.17 3.49 -2.24
C ALA A 35 20.73 2.09 -2.58
N GLY A 36 19.89 1.19 -3.09
CA GLY A 36 20.33 -0.14 -3.52
C GLY A 36 21.35 -0.10 -4.67
N ARG A 37 21.15 0.78 -5.66
CA ARG A 37 22.10 0.98 -6.76
C ARG A 37 23.43 1.54 -6.26
N ASP A 38 23.39 2.52 -5.36
CA ASP A 38 24.58 3.14 -4.78
C ASP A 38 25.42 2.10 -4.03
N LEU A 39 24.78 1.28 -3.19
CA LEU A 39 25.43 0.17 -2.46
C LEU A 39 26.08 -0.84 -3.42
N LEU A 40 25.40 -1.23 -4.49
CA LEU A 40 25.94 -2.17 -5.49
C LEU A 40 27.07 -1.57 -6.34
N SER A 41 27.10 -0.25 -6.50
CA SER A 41 28.12 0.46 -7.27
C SER A 41 29.45 0.64 -6.51
N ASN A 42 29.53 0.18 -5.25
CA ASN A 42 30.66 0.42 -4.33
C ASN A 42 30.99 1.91 -4.13
N SER A 43 30.04 2.82 -4.38
CA SER A 43 30.22 4.27 -4.20
C SER A 43 30.25 4.68 -2.72
N LEU A 44 29.68 3.86 -1.84
CA LEU A 44 29.65 4.06 -0.39
C LEU A 44 30.75 3.21 0.27
N ARG A 45 31.93 3.82 0.51
CA ARG A 45 33.10 3.16 1.11
C ARG A 45 33.09 3.09 2.65
N ASP A 46 32.04 3.56 3.33
CA ASP A 46 32.06 3.74 4.78
C ASP A 46 31.06 2.91 5.57
N THR A 47 31.49 2.64 6.80
CA THR A 47 30.93 1.90 7.95
C THR A 47 29.46 1.43 7.87
N HIS A 48 29.26 0.13 8.08
CA HIS A 48 27.98 -0.60 8.21
C HIS A 48 27.18 -0.94 6.92
N PRO A 49 27.82 -1.41 5.83
CA PRO A 49 27.12 -1.75 4.57
C PRO A 49 25.99 -2.77 4.78
N LYS A 50 26.22 -3.80 5.58
CA LYS A 50 25.21 -4.84 5.88
C LYS A 50 23.94 -4.29 6.53
N LEU A 51 24.04 -3.27 7.39
CA LEU A 51 22.85 -2.64 7.99
C LEU A 51 22.05 -1.87 6.94
N LEU A 52 22.74 -1.14 6.06
CA LEU A 52 22.13 -0.35 4.99
C LEU A 52 21.46 -1.25 3.95
N GLU A 53 22.13 -2.32 3.53
CA GLU A 53 21.60 -3.30 2.58
C GLU A 53 20.31 -3.94 3.09
N ARG A 54 20.28 -4.34 4.37
CA ARG A 54 19.08 -4.87 5.01
C ARG A 54 17.97 -3.82 5.08
N SER A 55 18.34 -2.58 5.36
CA SER A 55 17.39 -1.47 5.45
C SER A 55 16.66 -1.23 4.14
N VAL A 56 17.32 -1.38 2.98
CA VAL A 56 16.67 -1.23 1.66
C VAL A 56 15.45 -2.16 1.54
N VAL A 57 15.65 -3.46 1.77
CA VAL A 57 14.58 -4.47 1.63
C VAL A 57 13.49 -4.27 2.69
N ILE A 58 13.89 -4.06 3.96
CA ILE A 58 12.95 -3.89 5.07
C ILE A 58 12.09 -2.63 4.88
N THR A 59 12.70 -1.53 4.44
CA THR A 59 12.03 -0.24 4.20
C THR A 59 11.07 -0.37 3.04
N PHE A 60 11.51 -0.91 1.90
CA PHE A 60 10.65 -1.12 0.74
C PHE A 60 9.39 -1.91 1.12
N VAL A 61 9.53 -3.09 1.73
CA VAL A 61 8.40 -3.93 2.16
C VAL A 61 7.51 -3.23 3.21
N THR A 62 8.10 -2.39 4.06
CA THR A 62 7.33 -1.60 5.03
C THR A 62 6.44 -0.59 4.32
N HIS A 63 6.95 0.08 3.28
CA HIS A 63 6.15 0.99 2.47
C HIS A 63 5.08 0.28 1.64
N VAL A 64 5.34 -0.93 1.13
CA VAL A 64 4.30 -1.77 0.50
C VAL A 64 3.14 -2.06 1.47
N LYS A 65 3.46 -2.45 2.71
CA LYS A 65 2.45 -2.72 3.75
C LYS A 65 1.63 -1.49 4.10
N VAL A 66 2.31 -0.35 4.20
CA VAL A 66 1.70 0.95 4.47
C VAL A 66 0.77 1.35 3.32
N TYR A 67 1.20 1.19 2.08
CA TYR A 67 0.39 1.47 0.90
C TYR A 67 -0.95 0.72 0.93
N PHE A 68 -0.94 -0.59 1.12
CA PHE A 68 -2.19 -1.36 1.17
C PHE A 68 -3.08 -0.99 2.35
N ARG A 69 -2.48 -0.62 3.50
CA ARG A 69 -3.26 -0.12 4.65
C ARG A 69 -3.91 1.22 4.34
N ASP A 70 -3.16 2.15 3.78
CA ASP A 70 -3.64 3.48 3.43
C ASP A 70 -4.68 3.39 2.31
N MET A 71 -4.52 2.46 1.35
CA MET A 71 -5.50 2.17 0.31
C MET A 71 -6.81 1.61 0.87
N LEU A 72 -6.75 0.69 1.84
CA LEU A 72 -7.95 0.21 2.55
C LEU A 72 -8.65 1.35 3.29
N ASP A 73 -7.88 2.26 3.90
CA ASP A 73 -8.41 3.46 4.55
C ASP A 73 -9.06 4.41 3.54
N THR A 74 -8.48 4.57 2.35
CA THR A 74 -9.07 5.34 1.24
C THR A 74 -10.41 4.76 0.80
N ILE A 75 -10.54 3.44 0.69
CA ILE A 75 -11.83 2.77 0.38
C ILE A 75 -12.89 3.17 1.40
N PHE A 76 -12.55 3.13 2.69
CA PHE A 76 -13.48 3.48 3.76
C PHE A 76 -13.87 4.96 3.81
N LYS A 77 -13.04 5.83 3.23
CA LYS A 77 -13.27 7.29 3.22
C LYS A 77 -13.96 7.79 1.97
N GLN A 78 -13.78 7.12 0.85
CA GLN A 78 -14.20 7.63 -0.46
C GLN A 78 -15.31 6.82 -1.11
N CYS A 79 -15.45 5.54 -0.79
CA CYS A 79 -16.48 4.71 -1.40
C CYS A 79 -17.82 4.81 -0.65
N ASP A 80 -18.92 4.58 -1.36
CA ASP A 80 -20.26 4.46 -0.77
C ASP A 80 -20.25 3.42 0.38
N PRO A 81 -20.76 3.75 1.58
CA PRO A 81 -20.90 2.81 2.69
C PRO A 81 -21.58 1.49 2.32
N ASN A 82 -22.54 1.49 1.39
CA ASN A 82 -23.21 0.29 0.89
C ASN A 82 -22.25 -0.66 0.17
N PHE A 83 -21.19 -0.14 -0.44
CA PHE A 83 -20.18 -0.93 -1.14
C PHE A 83 -19.27 -1.70 -0.18
N PHE A 84 -18.84 -1.09 0.93
CA PHE A 84 -17.86 -1.71 1.84
C PHE A 84 -18.44 -2.30 3.12
N THR A 85 -19.57 -1.78 3.63
CA THR A 85 -20.17 -2.24 4.91
C THR A 85 -20.45 -3.74 4.93
N PRO A 86 -21.03 -4.36 3.87
CA PRO A 86 -21.24 -5.81 3.85
C PRO A 86 -19.95 -6.62 3.98
N LYS A 87 -18.83 -6.09 3.48
CA LYS A 87 -17.52 -6.75 3.45
C LYS A 87 -16.78 -6.63 4.78
N LEU A 88 -17.13 -5.67 5.64
CA LEU A 88 -16.47 -5.44 6.93
C LEU A 88 -16.49 -6.67 7.84
N LYS A 89 -17.60 -7.42 7.88
CA LYS A 89 -17.70 -8.65 8.69
C LYS A 89 -16.70 -9.72 8.29
N GLU A 90 -16.31 -9.75 7.02
CA GLU A 90 -15.36 -10.72 6.50
C GLU A 90 -13.91 -10.27 6.63
N ILE A 91 -13.68 -8.95 6.72
CA ILE A 91 -12.35 -8.35 6.91
C ILE A 91 -12.01 -8.28 8.40
N HIS A 92 -13.02 -8.08 9.25
CA HIS A 92 -12.86 -7.81 10.67
C HIS A 92 -13.70 -8.78 11.51
N THR A 93 -13.06 -9.85 11.98
CA THR A 93 -13.70 -10.94 12.73
C THR A 93 -13.51 -10.83 14.25
N TYR A 94 -12.87 -9.76 14.73
CA TYR A 94 -12.59 -9.58 16.15
C TYR A 94 -13.86 -9.29 16.96
N LYS A 95 -13.87 -9.79 18.19
CA LYS A 95 -14.89 -9.51 19.20
C LYS A 95 -14.29 -8.61 20.27
N TYR A 96 -15.04 -7.61 20.70
CA TYR A 96 -14.64 -6.65 21.72
C TYR A 96 -15.35 -6.94 23.04
N ASN A 97 -14.62 -6.88 24.14
CA ASN A 97 -15.24 -6.86 25.47
C ASN A 97 -15.63 -5.42 25.84
N ILE A 98 -16.34 -5.25 26.98
CA ILE A 98 -16.81 -3.92 27.41
C ILE A 98 -15.66 -2.95 27.71
N GLU A 99 -14.53 -3.44 28.20
CA GLU A 99 -13.36 -2.62 28.52
C GLU A 99 -12.70 -2.07 27.24
N ASP A 100 -12.59 -2.90 26.20
CA ASP A 100 -12.11 -2.50 24.88
C ASP A 100 -12.99 -1.38 24.30
N LEU A 101 -14.32 -1.54 24.39
CA LEU A 101 -15.28 -0.55 23.89
C LEU A 101 -15.17 0.79 24.64
N ILE A 102 -15.00 0.75 25.97
CA ILE A 102 -14.77 1.96 26.77
C ILE A 102 -13.47 2.65 26.35
N HIS A 103 -12.41 1.91 26.05
CA HIS A 103 -11.13 2.49 25.63
C HIS A 103 -11.20 3.09 24.22
N ILE A 104 -11.86 2.41 23.28
CA ILE A 104 -12.14 2.91 21.92
C ILE A 104 -12.90 4.22 22.01
N TYR A 105 -13.95 4.27 22.82
CA TYR A 105 -14.75 5.49 23.04
C TYR A 105 -13.92 6.63 23.62
N LYS A 106 -13.18 6.39 24.72
CA LYS A 106 -12.36 7.41 25.39
C LYS A 106 -11.30 8.02 24.47
N ARG A 107 -10.78 7.24 23.51
CA ARG A 107 -9.75 7.68 22.55
C ARG A 107 -10.31 8.16 21.22
N GLN A 108 -11.63 8.20 21.08
CA GLN A 108 -12.32 8.62 19.86
C GLN A 108 -11.81 7.85 18.63
N ILE A 109 -11.66 6.53 18.75
CA ILE A 109 -11.20 5.68 17.65
C ILE A 109 -12.39 5.34 16.75
N HIS A 110 -12.32 5.75 15.48
CA HIS A 110 -13.36 5.42 14.52
C HIS A 110 -13.33 3.90 14.23
N PRO A 111 -14.48 3.20 14.14
CA PRO A 111 -14.50 1.77 13.89
C PRO A 111 -13.74 1.34 12.63
N LEU A 112 -13.78 2.14 11.56
CA LEU A 112 -13.05 1.85 10.32
C LEU A 112 -11.52 2.00 10.47
N GLU A 113 -11.05 2.89 11.35
CA GLU A 113 -9.62 2.98 11.68
C GLU A 113 -9.13 1.75 12.42
N LEU A 114 -9.99 1.17 13.26
CA LEU A 114 -9.71 -0.06 13.98
C LEU A 114 -9.61 -1.23 13.00
N VAL A 115 -10.53 -1.32 12.04
CA VAL A 115 -10.46 -2.30 10.96
C VAL A 115 -9.16 -2.16 10.17
N SER A 116 -8.84 -0.97 9.65
CA SER A 116 -7.64 -0.77 8.82
C SER A 116 -6.33 -1.00 9.59
N SER A 117 -6.31 -0.77 10.90
CA SER A 117 -5.12 -0.99 11.74
C SER A 117 -4.83 -2.46 12.03
N GLU A 118 -5.87 -3.29 12.14
CA GLU A 118 -5.75 -4.72 12.46
C GLU A 118 -5.46 -5.61 11.25
N VAL A 119 -5.78 -5.13 10.04
CA VAL A 119 -5.49 -5.88 8.82
C VAL A 119 -3.98 -5.98 8.58
N ASN A 120 -3.54 -7.20 8.32
CA ASN A 120 -2.14 -7.55 8.16
C ASN A 120 -1.79 -7.77 6.69
N PHE A 121 -0.88 -6.97 6.13
CA PHE A 121 -0.42 -7.06 4.74
C PHE A 121 0.98 -7.70 4.62
N GLN A 122 1.27 -8.72 5.43
CA GLN A 122 2.61 -9.32 5.54
C GLN A 122 3.08 -10.12 4.33
N ASN A 123 2.17 -10.56 3.46
CA ASN A 123 2.44 -11.39 2.29
C ASN A 123 1.35 -11.18 1.23
N ILE A 124 1.57 -11.75 0.05
CA ILE A 124 0.69 -11.58 -1.11
C ILE A 124 -0.70 -12.20 -0.91
N GLU A 125 -0.83 -13.29 -0.14
CA GLU A 125 -2.10 -13.96 0.10
C GLU A 125 -3.01 -13.14 1.01
N LYS A 126 -2.43 -12.50 2.04
CA LYS A 126 -3.22 -11.65 2.95
C LYS A 126 -3.70 -10.38 2.24
N ILE A 127 -2.89 -9.82 1.36
CA ILE A 127 -3.29 -8.69 0.51
C ILE A 127 -4.46 -9.12 -0.39
N ASP A 128 -4.28 -10.21 -1.14
CA ASP A 128 -5.33 -10.71 -2.04
C ASP A 128 -6.63 -11.04 -1.30
N LYS A 129 -6.54 -11.71 -0.15
CA LYS A 129 -7.70 -12.05 0.69
C LYS A 129 -8.55 -10.84 1.09
N VAL A 130 -7.92 -9.68 1.28
CA VAL A 130 -8.61 -8.44 1.64
C VAL A 130 -9.18 -7.78 0.38
N PHE A 131 -8.36 -7.57 -0.64
CA PHE A 131 -8.77 -6.78 -1.81
C PHE A 131 -9.69 -7.54 -2.77
N SER A 132 -9.60 -8.87 -2.81
CA SER A 132 -10.53 -9.69 -3.58
C SER A 132 -11.98 -9.57 -3.11
N LYS A 133 -12.22 -9.20 -1.86
CA LYS A 133 -13.57 -8.90 -1.35
C LYS A 133 -14.19 -7.69 -2.02
N PHE A 134 -13.36 -6.70 -2.37
CA PHE A 134 -13.81 -5.49 -3.04
C PHE A 134 -13.95 -5.68 -4.55
N LEU A 135 -13.03 -6.44 -5.15
CA LEU A 135 -12.99 -6.68 -6.59
C LEU A 135 -13.87 -7.85 -7.07
N GLY A 136 -14.23 -8.78 -6.17
CA GLY A 136 -14.93 -10.03 -6.51
C GLY A 136 -14.02 -11.11 -7.13
N LYS A 137 -12.72 -10.84 -7.29
CA LYS A 137 -11.70 -11.69 -7.90
C LYS A 137 -10.32 -11.31 -7.38
N SER A 138 -9.29 -12.11 -7.69
CA SER A 138 -7.93 -11.84 -7.20
C SER A 138 -7.43 -10.50 -7.73
N ILE A 139 -6.82 -9.70 -6.85
CA ILE A 139 -6.20 -8.43 -7.23
C ILE A 139 -5.00 -8.67 -8.17
N TRP A 140 -4.30 -9.78 -7.97
CA TRP A 140 -3.15 -10.14 -8.79
C TRP A 140 -3.56 -10.56 -10.19
N SER A 141 -4.67 -11.31 -10.33
CA SER A 141 -5.19 -11.66 -11.66
C SER A 141 -5.68 -10.45 -12.44
N GLU A 142 -6.12 -9.39 -11.74
CA GLU A 142 -6.50 -8.12 -12.38
C GLU A 142 -5.31 -7.27 -12.79
N ALA A 143 -4.21 -7.34 -12.04
CA ALA A 143 -3.00 -6.59 -12.32
C ALA A 143 -2.13 -7.26 -13.41
N ILE A 144 -2.02 -8.59 -13.38
CA ILE A 144 -1.25 -9.37 -14.34
C ILE A 144 -1.96 -9.34 -15.70
N GLY A 145 -1.20 -9.07 -16.75
CA GLY A 145 -1.70 -8.94 -18.12
C GLY A 145 -2.24 -7.54 -18.43
N LEU A 146 -2.27 -6.61 -17.47
CA LEU A 146 -2.48 -5.21 -17.80
C LEU A 146 -1.37 -4.74 -18.73
N VAL A 147 -1.77 -3.96 -19.73
CA VAL A 147 -0.87 -3.34 -20.68
C VAL A 147 -0.96 -1.83 -20.46
N VAL A 148 0.17 -1.22 -20.12
CA VAL A 148 0.27 0.22 -19.94
C VAL A 148 1.22 0.79 -20.97
N ARG A 149 0.78 1.89 -21.58
CA ARG A 149 1.57 2.74 -22.45
C ARG A 149 1.67 4.11 -21.81
N THR A 150 2.88 4.66 -21.81
CA THR A 150 3.12 6.01 -21.30
C THR A 150 3.26 6.98 -22.46
N GLU A 151 2.73 8.20 -22.32
CA GLU A 151 2.88 9.24 -23.35
C GLU A 151 4.35 9.63 -23.58
N ALA A 152 5.19 9.45 -22.56
CA ALA A 152 6.62 9.71 -22.65
C ALA A 152 7.36 8.73 -23.58
N ILE A 153 6.87 7.50 -23.70
CA ILE A 153 7.44 6.47 -24.58
C ILE A 153 6.27 5.74 -25.27
N PRO A 154 5.63 6.38 -26.26
CA PRO A 154 4.35 5.91 -26.81
C PRO A 154 4.48 4.59 -27.60
N ASP A 155 5.68 4.26 -28.07
CA ASP A 155 5.94 3.03 -28.83
C ASP A 155 6.24 1.83 -27.93
N THR A 156 6.28 2.01 -26.60
CA THR A 156 6.54 0.93 -25.65
C THR A 156 5.30 0.61 -24.84
N GLU A 157 4.78 -0.59 -25.07
CA GLU A 157 3.78 -1.22 -24.23
C GLU A 157 4.50 -2.05 -23.15
N ILE A 158 4.11 -1.84 -21.89
CA ILE A 158 4.59 -2.64 -20.76
C ILE A 158 3.45 -3.55 -20.35
N THR A 159 3.69 -4.86 -20.44
CA THR A 159 2.78 -5.89 -19.95
C THR A 159 3.26 -6.40 -18.60
N PHE A 160 2.38 -6.41 -17.61
CA PHE A 160 2.73 -6.94 -16.28
C PHE A 160 2.66 -8.46 -16.27
N GLU A 161 3.82 -9.11 -16.14
CA GLU A 161 3.96 -10.55 -16.21
C GLU A 161 3.84 -11.23 -14.83
N PRO A 162 3.54 -12.55 -14.77
CA PRO A 162 3.50 -13.30 -13.50
C PRO A 162 4.79 -13.21 -12.67
N GLU A 163 5.93 -12.95 -13.30
CA GLU A 163 7.20 -12.80 -12.61
C GLU A 163 7.21 -11.60 -11.64
N TYR A 164 6.42 -10.56 -11.92
CA TYR A 164 6.30 -9.40 -11.06
C TYR A 164 5.70 -9.76 -9.68
N LEU A 165 4.75 -10.70 -9.67
CA LEU A 165 4.16 -11.23 -8.43
C LEU A 165 5.14 -12.13 -7.68
N ARG A 166 5.87 -12.98 -8.40
CA ARG A 166 6.90 -13.84 -7.79
C ARG A 166 8.02 -13.02 -7.17
N ALA A 167 8.42 -11.92 -7.82
CA ALA A 167 9.39 -10.97 -7.28
C ALA A 167 8.90 -10.34 -5.97
N LEU A 168 7.65 -9.88 -5.92
CA LEU A 168 7.05 -9.36 -4.69
C LEU A 168 7.02 -10.42 -3.58
N GLU A 169 6.67 -11.67 -3.90
CA GLU A 169 6.69 -12.79 -2.96
C GLU A 169 8.09 -13.04 -2.38
N ARG A 170 9.11 -13.12 -3.24
CA ARG A 170 10.52 -13.28 -2.82
C ARG A 170 10.95 -12.14 -1.91
N VAL A 171 10.58 -10.90 -2.21
CA VAL A 171 10.93 -9.72 -1.40
C VAL A 171 10.23 -9.74 -0.04
N PHE A 172 8.96 -10.18 0.04
CA PHE A 172 8.28 -10.40 1.33
C PHE A 172 8.99 -11.46 2.18
N ASN A 173 9.33 -12.60 1.58
CA ASN A 173 10.02 -13.70 2.25
C ASN A 173 11.41 -13.26 2.74
N LEU A 174 12.17 -12.56 1.89
CA LEU A 174 13.46 -12.01 2.26
C LEU A 174 13.32 -11.05 3.45
N ARG A 175 12.37 -10.12 3.43
CA ARG A 175 12.14 -9.23 4.60
C ARG A 175 11.81 -10.03 5.86
N HIS A 176 11.04 -11.11 5.75
CA HIS A 176 10.74 -11.97 6.90
C HIS A 176 12.02 -12.56 7.48
N GLU A 177 12.85 -13.18 6.64
CA GLU A 177 14.15 -13.72 7.04
C GLU A 177 15.06 -12.66 7.67
N LEU A 178 15.17 -11.48 7.05
CA LEU A 178 16.00 -10.40 7.57
C LEU A 178 15.53 -9.98 8.96
N VAL A 179 14.24 -9.78 9.19
CA VAL A 179 13.75 -9.32 10.50
C VAL A 179 13.90 -10.37 11.60
N HIS A 180 13.71 -11.65 11.28
CA HIS A 180 13.76 -12.73 12.29
C HIS A 180 15.17 -13.33 12.49
N ASN A 181 16.07 -13.19 11.51
CA ASN A 181 17.44 -13.69 11.57
C ASN A 181 18.45 -12.52 11.46
N PRO A 182 18.62 -11.71 12.53
CA PRO A 182 19.48 -10.52 12.49
C PRO A 182 20.97 -10.85 12.36
N ARG A 183 21.37 -12.10 12.65
CA ARG A 183 22.75 -12.58 12.50
C ARG A 183 23.05 -13.15 11.11
N ASN A 184 22.05 -13.26 10.25
CA ASN A 184 22.26 -13.83 8.91
C ASN A 184 23.08 -12.86 8.08
N ASP A 185 24.08 -13.39 7.37
CA ASP A 185 24.94 -12.59 6.52
C ASP A 185 24.22 -12.31 5.20
N PHE A 186 23.56 -11.16 5.13
CA PHE A 186 22.86 -10.71 3.94
C PHE A 186 23.75 -9.75 3.16
N ASN A 187 23.89 -10.02 1.87
CA ASN A 187 24.46 -9.08 0.91
C ASN A 187 23.39 -8.71 -0.12
N LEU A 188 23.20 -7.42 -0.36
CA LEU A 188 22.33 -6.96 -1.44
C LEU A 188 22.94 -7.39 -2.78
N THR A 189 22.13 -7.99 -3.66
CA THR A 189 22.55 -8.40 -5.00
C THR A 189 21.74 -7.65 -6.06
N LYS A 190 22.22 -7.70 -7.32
CA LYS A 190 21.46 -7.19 -8.47
C LYS A 190 20.10 -7.88 -8.61
N ASP A 191 20.03 -9.18 -8.31
CA ASP A 191 18.77 -9.94 -8.41
C ASP A 191 17.75 -9.46 -7.38
N VAL A 192 18.17 -9.19 -6.14
CA VAL A 192 17.27 -8.61 -5.11
C VAL A 192 16.78 -7.23 -5.53
N LEU A 193 17.66 -6.41 -6.12
CA LEU A 193 17.26 -5.09 -6.62
C LEU A 193 16.28 -5.20 -7.80
N ASN A 194 16.51 -6.14 -8.71
CA ASN A 194 15.59 -6.43 -9.81
C ASN A 194 14.22 -6.94 -9.30
N ASP A 195 14.22 -7.71 -8.21
CA ASP A 195 12.96 -8.13 -7.57
C ASP A 195 12.21 -6.94 -6.97
N ILE A 196 12.92 -5.96 -6.39
CA ILE A 196 12.32 -4.71 -5.92
C ILE A 196 11.75 -3.89 -7.09
N ASP A 197 12.49 -3.78 -8.20
CA ASP A 197 12.05 -3.07 -9.41
C ASP A 197 10.77 -3.71 -9.98
N ASN A 198 10.74 -5.04 -10.11
CA ASN A 198 9.56 -5.79 -10.56
C ASN A 198 8.38 -5.68 -9.58
N ALA A 199 8.65 -5.76 -8.27
CA ALA A 199 7.63 -5.59 -7.25
C ALA A 199 7.00 -4.17 -7.31
N ASP A 200 7.81 -3.13 -7.48
CA ASP A 200 7.33 -1.75 -7.68
C ASP A 200 6.45 -1.62 -8.93
N GLY A 201 6.85 -2.26 -10.04
CA GLY A 201 6.03 -2.37 -11.24
C GLY A 201 4.66 -3.01 -10.98
N LEU A 202 4.61 -4.11 -10.23
CA LEU A 202 3.33 -4.74 -9.87
C LEU A 202 2.45 -3.81 -9.04
N LEU A 203 3.05 -3.07 -8.11
CA LEU A 203 2.32 -2.17 -7.22
C LEU A 203 1.73 -0.99 -8.00
N PHE A 204 2.41 -0.53 -9.06
CA PHE A 204 1.83 0.42 -10.01
C PHE A 204 0.61 -0.14 -10.74
N ALA A 205 0.71 -1.34 -11.32
CA ALA A 205 -0.43 -2.00 -11.96
C ALA A 205 -1.61 -2.17 -10.99
N THR A 206 -1.30 -2.55 -9.76
CA THR A 206 -2.26 -2.70 -8.67
C THR A 206 -2.93 -1.36 -8.31
N ASP A 207 -2.18 -0.25 -8.27
CA ASP A 207 -2.74 1.09 -8.05
C ASP A 207 -3.74 1.46 -9.14
N ILE A 208 -3.49 1.10 -10.40
CA ILE A 208 -4.43 1.35 -11.50
C ILE A 208 -5.74 0.59 -11.25
N VAL A 209 -5.67 -0.71 -10.92
CA VAL A 209 -6.85 -1.54 -10.63
C VAL A 209 -7.64 -0.96 -9.46
N LEU A 210 -6.97 -0.66 -8.35
CA LEU A 210 -7.63 -0.15 -7.15
C LEU A 210 -8.17 1.26 -7.33
N SER A 211 -7.47 2.13 -8.06
CA SER A 211 -7.94 3.48 -8.39
C SER A 211 -9.21 3.43 -9.25
N LYS A 212 -9.26 2.52 -10.22
CA LYS A 212 -10.48 2.30 -11.02
C LYS A 212 -11.63 1.83 -10.13
N MET A 213 -11.38 0.86 -9.24
CA MET A 213 -12.40 0.38 -8.30
C MET A 213 -12.90 1.49 -7.36
N LEU A 214 -12.00 2.33 -6.84
CA LEU A 214 -12.39 3.50 -6.04
C LEU A 214 -13.31 4.42 -6.83
N PHE A 215 -12.91 4.80 -8.04
CA PHE A 215 -13.68 5.69 -8.92
C PHE A 215 -15.08 5.12 -9.23
N ASP A 216 -15.14 3.84 -9.58
CA ASP A 216 -16.39 3.16 -9.94
C ASP A 216 -17.36 3.02 -8.74
N ASN A 217 -16.91 3.27 -7.50
CA ASN A 217 -17.68 3.11 -6.27
C ASN A 217 -17.64 4.34 -5.35
N LEU A 218 -17.31 5.52 -5.87
CA LEU A 218 -17.28 6.77 -5.10
C LEU A 218 -18.63 7.02 -4.41
N ASP A 219 -18.57 7.51 -3.18
CA ASP A 219 -19.75 7.95 -2.45
C ASP A 219 -20.41 9.12 -3.20
N PRO A 220 -21.69 9.00 -3.61
CA PRO A 220 -22.41 10.08 -4.26
C PRO A 220 -22.43 11.38 -3.47
N GLU A 221 -22.38 11.31 -2.14
CA GLU A 221 -22.33 12.50 -1.27
C GLU A 221 -21.01 13.26 -1.39
N LEU A 222 -19.90 12.57 -1.71
CA LEU A 222 -18.59 13.17 -1.93
C LEU A 222 -18.39 13.66 -3.37
N ALA A 223 -19.11 13.08 -4.34
CA ALA A 223 -19.06 13.47 -5.74
C ALA A 223 -19.74 14.82 -6.03
N GLY A 224 -20.62 15.30 -5.14
CA GLY A 224 -21.36 16.57 -5.29
C GLY A 224 -20.55 17.85 -5.01
N ASP A 225 -19.44 17.74 -4.29
CA ASP A 225 -18.59 18.88 -3.87
C ASP A 225 -17.62 19.38 -4.97
N GLU A 226 -17.57 18.72 -6.13
CA GLU A 226 -16.84 19.18 -7.33
C GLU A 226 -17.77 19.74 -8.42
N SER A 227 -18.83 20.46 -8.04
CA SER A 227 -19.58 21.27 -9.01
C SER A 227 -18.87 22.62 -9.20
N PRO A 228 -18.33 22.95 -10.38
CA PRO A 228 -17.82 24.30 -10.62
C PRO A 228 -18.99 25.26 -10.48
N GLU A 229 -18.82 26.27 -9.62
CA GLU A 229 -19.68 27.45 -9.62
C GLU A 229 -19.85 27.90 -11.08
N SER A 230 -21.08 27.77 -11.56
CA SER A 230 -21.51 28.38 -12.79
C SER A 230 -21.32 29.88 -12.61
N GLU A 231 -20.28 30.44 -13.24
CA GLU A 231 -20.17 31.87 -13.51
C GLU A 231 -21.40 32.27 -14.33
N ASN A 232 -22.45 32.61 -13.60
CA ASN A 232 -23.65 33.20 -14.13
C ASN A 232 -23.36 34.69 -14.36
N SER A 233 -23.16 35.01 -15.64
CA SER A 233 -23.61 36.23 -16.31
C SER A 233 -23.89 37.48 -15.45
N ALA A 234 -23.03 38.49 -15.60
CA ALA A 234 -23.48 39.88 -15.64
C ALA A 234 -22.47 40.76 -16.41
N LYS A 235 -22.76 40.97 -17.70
CA LYS A 235 -22.34 42.16 -18.46
C LYS A 235 -22.87 43.44 -17.78
N PRO A 236 -22.22 44.61 -17.95
CA PRO A 236 -22.24 45.34 -19.24
C PRO A 236 -20.94 45.26 -20.04
#